data_AF-A0A812D8R4-F1
#
_entry.id   AF-A0A812D8R4-F1
#
_cell.length_a   1.000
_cell.length_b   1.000
_cell.length_c   1.000
_cell.angle_alpha   90.00
_cell.angle_beta   90.00
_cell.angle_gamma   90.00
#
_symmetry.space_group_name_H-M   'P 1'
#
loop_
_entity.id
_entity.type
_entity.pdbx_description
1 polymer ?
#
loop_
_entity_poly.entity_id
_entity_poly.type
_entity_poly.pdbx_seq_one_letter_code
_entity_poly.pdbx_strand_id
1 'polypeptide(L)'
;MALIPFYTTGNSVVVSYIVQNSAVSGPRGLAIGDPVTSISGCRVTSVDDWYNCIGVSMRENTLGHCMSLDIIRELDTTSPYYKKNSTRRLSRLSQVIDCCNKTSNTHLCFMYHIRSFPETKFACLPARTTTDRPSCKFRSDCYTPKVETTCVYPALDNKTRLLRILHGRKPPLLFLGDPLDLHYSVAVSNYVPNSSMVPVSLPYVIETFCKYLISLSGALAIINVVPCYALDGQWICRAFIEMSLRPFIADAEIRNLIYSVILIYGTVILLANVSIAMWTLFS
;
A
#
# COMPACT_ATOMS: atom_id res chain seq x y z
N MET A 1 12.38 5.44 18.37
CA MET A 1 12.08 5.00 19.75
C MET A 1 10.85 5.69 20.37
N ALA A 2 10.47 6.92 19.97
CA ALA A 2 9.39 7.69 20.60
C ALA A 2 7.93 7.22 20.34
N LEU A 3 7.71 6.26 19.44
CA LEU A 3 6.36 5.81 19.06
C LEU A 3 5.89 4.55 19.83
N ILE A 4 6.78 3.88 20.55
CA ILE A 4 6.45 2.74 21.44
C ILE A 4 6.19 3.34 22.83
N PRO A 5 5.08 3.01 23.53
CA PRO A 5 4.20 1.85 23.33
C PRO A 5 2.90 2.16 22.58
N PHE A 6 2.76 3.30 21.90
CA PHE A 6 1.51 3.70 21.26
C PHE A 6 1.24 2.96 19.94
N TYR A 7 2.30 2.56 19.24
CA TYR A 7 2.23 1.85 17.96
C TYR A 7 2.98 0.53 18.00
N THR A 8 2.43 -0.45 17.28
CA THR A 8 3.09 -1.72 16.95
C THR A 8 3.44 -1.76 15.46
N THR A 9 4.47 -2.54 15.15
CA THR A 9 4.97 -2.76 13.78
C THR A 9 5.27 -4.25 13.60
N GLY A 10 5.27 -4.75 12.35
CA GLY A 10 5.71 -6.11 12.02
C GLY A 10 4.67 -7.23 12.16
N ASN A 11 3.44 -6.92 12.59
CA ASN A 11 2.35 -7.91 12.68
C ASN A 11 1.27 -7.74 11.60
N SER A 12 1.04 -6.50 11.19
CA SER A 12 0.03 -6.10 10.21
C SER A 12 0.34 -4.69 9.72
N VAL A 13 -0.30 -4.28 8.64
CA VAL A 13 -0.35 -2.87 8.22
C VAL A 13 -1.69 -2.26 8.58
N VAL A 14 -1.73 -0.96 8.86
CA VAL A 14 -2.99 -0.25 9.12
C VAL A 14 -3.41 0.55 7.90
N VAL A 15 -4.70 0.55 7.58
CA VAL A 15 -5.25 1.43 6.56
C VAL A 15 -5.19 2.88 7.04
N SER A 16 -4.42 3.71 6.35
CA SER A 16 -4.26 5.13 6.69
C SER A 16 -5.19 6.04 5.90
N TYR A 17 -5.53 5.65 4.67
CA TYR A 17 -6.42 6.42 3.80
C TYR A 17 -7.14 5.52 2.79
N ILE A 18 -8.36 5.92 2.41
CA ILE A 18 -9.19 5.21 1.42
C ILE A 18 -9.79 6.25 0.48
N VAL A 19 -9.69 6.01 -0.82
CA VAL A 19 -10.35 6.82 -1.85
C VAL A 19 -11.87 6.66 -1.74
N GLN A 20 -12.59 7.79 -1.69
CA GLN A 20 -14.06 7.80 -1.63
C GLN A 20 -14.67 7.20 -2.89
N ASN A 21 -15.83 6.53 -2.76
CA ASN A 21 -16.55 5.86 -3.85
C ASN A 21 -15.74 4.76 -4.58
N SER A 22 -14.68 4.24 -3.97
CA SER A 22 -13.95 3.07 -4.47
C SER A 22 -14.67 1.76 -4.11
N ALA A 23 -14.34 0.67 -4.81
CA ALA A 23 -14.92 -0.67 -4.55
C ALA A 23 -14.59 -1.24 -3.15
N VAL A 24 -13.60 -0.65 -2.47
CA VAL A 24 -13.21 -1.00 -1.09
C VAL A 24 -13.81 -0.06 -0.05
N SER A 25 -14.52 0.99 -0.47
CA SER A 25 -15.21 1.92 0.41
C SER A 25 -16.62 1.43 0.78
N GLY A 26 -17.19 1.96 1.86
CA GLY A 26 -18.55 1.67 2.30
C GLY A 26 -18.63 0.76 3.54
N PRO A 27 -19.86 0.41 3.98
CA PRO A 27 -20.09 -0.20 5.30
C PRO A 27 -19.46 -1.60 5.43
N ARG A 28 -19.37 -2.33 4.31
CA ARG A 28 -18.76 -3.67 4.22
C ARG A 28 -17.33 -3.64 3.67
N GLY A 29 -16.79 -2.44 3.41
CA GLY A 29 -15.44 -2.20 2.93
C GLY A 29 -14.42 -2.06 4.05
N LEU A 30 -13.22 -1.59 3.69
CA LEU A 30 -12.18 -1.20 4.64
C LEU A 30 -12.53 0.13 5.29
N ALA A 31 -12.05 0.33 6.51
CA ALA A 31 -12.09 1.61 7.20
C ALA A 31 -10.69 2.06 7.61
N ILE A 32 -10.50 3.38 7.74
CA ILE A 32 -9.27 3.94 8.29
C ILE A 32 -9.07 3.39 9.71
N GLY A 33 -7.86 2.93 9.99
CA GLY A 33 -7.51 2.28 11.25
C GLY A 33 -7.74 0.76 11.28
N ASP A 34 -8.26 0.15 10.21
CA ASP A 34 -8.37 -1.30 10.14
C ASP A 34 -6.97 -1.93 9.95
N PRO A 35 -6.60 -2.93 10.77
CA PRO A 35 -5.35 -3.66 10.59
C PRO A 35 -5.55 -4.77 9.55
N VAL A 36 -4.78 -4.74 8.48
CA VAL A 36 -4.74 -5.75 7.42
C VAL A 36 -3.60 -6.73 7.67
N THR A 37 -3.93 -8.01 7.73
CA THR A 37 -2.99 -9.09 8.06
C THR A 37 -2.70 -10.02 6.87
N SER A 38 -3.60 -10.09 5.88
CA SER A 38 -3.42 -10.95 4.71
C SER A 38 -4.28 -10.53 3.52
N ILE A 39 -3.79 -10.81 2.32
CA ILE A 39 -4.51 -10.70 1.04
C ILE A 39 -4.48 -12.09 0.37
N SER A 40 -5.62 -12.74 0.25
CA SER A 40 -5.78 -14.03 -0.46
C SER A 40 -4.79 -15.12 -0.01
N GLY A 41 -4.46 -15.16 1.29
CA GLY A 41 -3.49 -16.09 1.86
C GLY A 41 -2.04 -15.60 1.86
N CYS A 42 -1.73 -14.51 1.15
CA CYS A 42 -0.45 -13.81 1.24
C CYS A 42 -0.41 -13.01 2.56
N ARG A 43 0.58 -13.26 3.42
CA ARG A 43 0.70 -12.60 4.73
C ARG A 43 1.27 -11.20 4.56
N VAL A 44 0.68 -10.22 5.24
CA VAL A 44 1.09 -8.81 5.18
C VAL A 44 1.54 -8.38 6.56
N THR A 45 2.84 -8.16 6.72
CA THR A 45 3.44 -7.65 7.98
C THR A 45 4.04 -6.25 7.84
N SER A 46 4.31 -5.83 6.61
CA SER A 46 4.86 -4.53 6.25
C SER A 46 4.17 -3.93 5.03
N VAL A 47 4.37 -2.63 4.82
CA VAL A 47 3.92 -1.90 3.63
C VAL A 47 4.50 -2.50 2.35
N ASP A 48 5.74 -3.00 2.39
CA ASP A 48 6.36 -3.69 1.26
C ASP A 48 5.64 -5.02 0.96
N ASP A 49 5.27 -5.80 1.99
CA ASP A 49 4.47 -7.02 1.82
C ASP A 49 3.11 -6.72 1.19
N TRP A 50 2.47 -5.61 1.58
CA TRP A 50 1.20 -5.18 1.00
C TRP A 50 1.32 -4.99 -0.52
N TYR A 51 2.34 -4.26 -0.98
CA TYR A 51 2.58 -4.06 -2.42
C TYR A 51 2.98 -5.34 -3.13
N ASN A 52 3.83 -6.17 -2.50
CA ASN A 52 4.25 -7.45 -3.06
C ASN A 52 3.07 -8.41 -3.22
N CYS A 53 2.19 -8.54 -2.22
CA CYS A 53 1.01 -9.41 -2.26
C CYS A 53 0.02 -8.98 -3.36
N ILE A 54 -0.18 -7.67 -3.55
CA ILE A 54 -0.98 -7.17 -4.69
C ILE A 54 -0.28 -7.50 -6.01
N GLY A 55 1.04 -7.30 -6.09
CA GLY A 55 1.86 -7.69 -7.23
C GLY A 55 1.73 -9.15 -7.63
N VAL A 56 1.79 -10.05 -6.64
CA VAL A 56 1.58 -11.50 -6.83
C VAL A 56 0.17 -11.78 -7.32
N SER A 57 -0.84 -11.10 -6.77
CA SER A 57 -2.24 -11.26 -7.16
C SER A 57 -2.54 -10.85 -8.61
N MET A 58 -1.71 -9.97 -9.21
CA MET A 58 -1.80 -9.62 -10.63
C MET A 58 -1.20 -10.71 -11.54
N ARG A 59 -0.11 -11.35 -11.11
CA ARG A 59 0.67 -12.31 -11.91
C ARG A 59 0.13 -13.72 -11.83
N GLU A 60 -0.35 -14.12 -10.66
CA GLU A 60 -0.85 -15.46 -10.42
C GLU A 60 -2.34 -15.59 -10.76
N ASN A 61 -2.74 -16.81 -11.13
CA ASN A 61 -4.14 -17.14 -11.33
C ASN A 61 -4.87 -17.18 -9.98
N THR A 62 -6.15 -16.81 -9.97
CA THR A 62 -6.99 -16.90 -8.77
C THR A 62 -6.99 -18.33 -8.22
N LEU A 63 -6.69 -18.45 -6.94
CA LEU A 63 -6.83 -19.71 -6.23
C LEU A 63 -8.30 -20.15 -6.21
N GLY A 64 -8.52 -21.45 -6.29
CA GLY A 64 -9.82 -22.05 -6.06
C GLY A 64 -10.05 -22.35 -4.58
N HIS A 65 -11.20 -22.94 -4.28
CA HIS A 65 -11.57 -23.36 -2.93
C HIS A 65 -12.11 -24.80 -2.92
N CYS A 66 -11.76 -25.56 -1.90
CA CYS A 66 -12.17 -26.95 -1.77
C CYS A 66 -13.64 -27.06 -1.32
N MET A 67 -14.45 -27.81 -2.07
CA MET A 67 -15.86 -28.04 -1.75
C MET A 67 -16.29 -29.47 -2.13
N SER A 68 -17.21 -30.06 -1.36
CA SER A 68 -17.82 -31.34 -1.72
C SER A 68 -18.89 -31.15 -2.79
N LEU A 69 -19.08 -32.16 -3.65
CA LEU A 69 -20.09 -32.10 -4.70
C LEU A 69 -21.52 -31.96 -4.14
N ASP A 70 -21.80 -32.51 -2.96
CA ASP A 70 -23.11 -32.41 -2.32
C ASP A 70 -23.42 -30.96 -1.91
N ILE A 71 -22.44 -30.26 -1.31
CA ILE A 71 -22.58 -28.85 -0.93
C ILE A 71 -22.73 -27.96 -2.17
N ILE A 72 -21.98 -28.25 -3.24
CA ILE A 72 -22.13 -27.53 -4.51
C ILE A 72 -23.56 -27.66 -5.01
N ARG A 73 -24.13 -28.87 -5.02
CA ARG A 73 -25.51 -29.10 -5.49
C ARG A 73 -26.57 -28.43 -4.61
N GLU A 74 -26.34 -28.40 -3.30
CA GLU A 74 -27.24 -27.77 -2.33
C GLU A 74 -27.26 -26.24 -2.47
N LEU A 75 -26.10 -25.62 -2.64
CA LEU A 75 -25.95 -24.16 -2.72
C LEU A 75 -26.09 -23.60 -4.15
N ASP A 76 -26.08 -24.46 -5.16
CA ASP A 76 -26.14 -24.04 -6.56
C ASP A 76 -27.51 -23.44 -6.94
N THR A 77 -27.50 -22.13 -7.16
CA THR A 77 -28.65 -21.34 -7.61
C THR A 77 -28.60 -21.01 -9.11
N THR A 78 -27.79 -21.75 -9.89
CA THR A 78 -27.59 -21.51 -11.33
C THR A 78 -28.90 -21.33 -12.08
N SER A 79 -28.94 -20.30 -12.93
CA SER A 79 -30.11 -19.96 -13.74
C SER A 79 -30.61 -21.15 -14.57
N PRO A 80 -31.94 -21.40 -14.62
CA PRO A 80 -32.54 -22.44 -15.46
C PRO A 80 -32.17 -22.32 -16.94
N TYR A 81 -31.87 -21.09 -17.39
CA TYR A 81 -31.41 -20.81 -18.75
C TYR A 81 -30.06 -21.49 -19.06
N TYR A 82 -29.13 -21.49 -18.10
CA TYR A 82 -27.82 -22.12 -18.25
C TYR A 82 -27.90 -23.65 -18.14
N LYS A 83 -28.75 -24.17 -17.23
CA LYS A 83 -29.01 -25.62 -17.09
C LYS A 83 -29.52 -26.27 -18.39
N LYS A 84 -30.25 -25.52 -19.23
CA LYS A 84 -30.74 -26.00 -20.55
C LYS A 84 -29.70 -25.90 -21.68
N ASN A 85 -28.77 -24.95 -21.61
CA ASN A 85 -27.77 -24.70 -22.67
C ASN A 85 -26.40 -25.34 -22.42
N SER A 86 -26.18 -25.98 -21.26
CA SER A 86 -24.92 -26.66 -20.89
C SER A 86 -24.49 -27.82 -21.82
N THR A 87 -25.32 -28.22 -22.79
CA THR A 87 -25.01 -29.26 -23.81
C THR A 87 -24.51 -28.70 -25.14
N ARG A 88 -24.52 -27.38 -25.35
CA ARG A 88 -23.87 -26.76 -26.51
C ARG A 88 -22.52 -26.20 -26.09
N ARG A 89 -21.45 -26.79 -26.63
CA ARG A 89 -20.06 -26.31 -26.57
C ARG A 89 -20.02 -24.77 -26.65
N LEU A 90 -19.94 -24.09 -25.51
CA LEU A 90 -19.67 -22.67 -25.47
C LEU A 90 -18.20 -22.49 -25.83
N SER A 91 -18.00 -22.34 -27.13
CA SER A 91 -16.73 -22.43 -27.82
C SER A 91 -16.08 -21.06 -27.83
N ARG A 92 -14.90 -20.95 -27.24
CA ARG A 92 -13.77 -20.13 -27.74
C ARG A 92 -14.05 -18.65 -28.11
N LEU A 93 -14.88 -17.93 -27.37
CA LEU A 93 -14.79 -16.48 -27.33
C LEU A 93 -14.69 -16.03 -25.88
N SER A 94 -13.83 -15.05 -25.67
CA SER A 94 -13.46 -14.39 -24.42
C SER A 94 -14.65 -13.68 -23.75
N GLN A 95 -15.74 -14.40 -23.49
CA GLN A 95 -16.93 -13.91 -22.81
C GLN A 95 -16.93 -14.42 -21.37
N VAL A 96 -17.04 -13.48 -20.44
CA VAL A 96 -17.31 -13.71 -19.02
C VAL A 96 -18.52 -14.64 -18.92
N ILE A 97 -18.37 -15.81 -18.31
CA ILE A 97 -19.49 -16.74 -18.10
C ILE A 97 -20.21 -16.35 -16.81
N ASP A 98 -21.33 -15.63 -16.94
CA ASP A 98 -22.23 -15.35 -15.82
C ASP A 98 -23.36 -16.39 -15.75
N CYS A 99 -23.22 -17.36 -14.85
CA CYS A 99 -24.24 -18.37 -14.57
C CYS A 99 -25.29 -17.92 -13.52
N CYS A 100 -25.17 -16.70 -12.99
CA CYS A 100 -25.92 -16.20 -11.85
C CYS A 100 -27.13 -15.32 -12.22
N ASN A 101 -27.12 -14.57 -13.33
CA ASN A 101 -28.21 -13.81 -14.03
C ASN A 101 -29.27 -13.03 -13.19
N LYS A 102 -29.84 -13.59 -12.11
CA LYS A 102 -30.84 -12.97 -11.21
C LYS A 102 -30.59 -13.21 -9.71
N THR A 103 -29.43 -13.71 -9.30
CA THR A 103 -29.10 -13.88 -7.87
C THR A 103 -28.54 -12.59 -7.27
N SER A 104 -28.60 -12.47 -5.94
CA SER A 104 -28.10 -11.30 -5.21
C SER A 104 -26.61 -11.03 -5.49
N ASN A 105 -26.16 -9.77 -5.30
CA ASN A 105 -24.75 -9.31 -5.41
C ASN A 105 -23.74 -10.06 -4.50
N THR A 106 -24.16 -11.11 -3.80
CA THR A 106 -23.35 -11.97 -2.94
C THR A 106 -22.97 -13.29 -3.61
N HIS A 107 -23.59 -13.64 -4.75
CA HIS A 107 -23.30 -14.86 -5.49
C HIS A 107 -22.35 -14.58 -6.65
N LEU A 108 -21.47 -15.54 -6.93
CA LEU A 108 -20.57 -15.50 -8.07
C LEU A 108 -20.63 -16.83 -8.80
N CYS A 109 -20.30 -16.80 -10.10
CA CYS A 109 -20.19 -17.99 -10.89
C CYS A 109 -18.84 -18.68 -10.59
N PHE A 110 -18.88 -19.97 -10.27
CA PHE A 110 -17.69 -20.79 -10.06
C PHE A 110 -17.67 -21.94 -11.06
N MET A 111 -16.48 -22.25 -11.57
CA MET A 111 -16.22 -23.39 -12.43
C MET A 111 -15.50 -24.50 -11.65
N TYR A 112 -15.79 -25.75 -12.00
CA TYR A 112 -15.17 -26.91 -11.37
C TYR A 112 -15.17 -28.12 -12.30
N HIS A 113 -14.30 -29.08 -11.99
CA HIS A 113 -14.16 -30.33 -12.74
C HIS A 113 -14.53 -31.53 -11.88
N ILE A 114 -15.27 -32.48 -12.44
CA ILE A 114 -15.69 -33.72 -11.77
C ILE A 114 -14.80 -34.87 -12.26
N ARG A 115 -14.59 -35.93 -11.46
CA ARG A 115 -13.72 -37.07 -11.87
C ARG A 115 -14.35 -37.82 -13.04
N SER A 116 -15.66 -38.00 -12.95
CA SER A 116 -16.46 -38.79 -13.87
C SER A 116 -16.76 -38.08 -15.20
N PHE A 117 -16.50 -36.76 -15.32
CA PHE A 117 -16.85 -35.98 -16.50
C PHE A 117 -15.70 -35.04 -16.91
N PRO A 118 -15.24 -35.08 -18.18
CA PRO A 118 -14.17 -34.21 -18.66
C PRO A 118 -14.62 -32.76 -18.91
N GLU A 119 -15.93 -32.50 -18.92
CA GLU A 119 -16.47 -31.16 -19.13
C GLU A 119 -16.37 -30.29 -17.87
N THR A 120 -16.05 -29.02 -18.09
CA THR A 120 -16.10 -27.99 -17.04
C THR A 120 -17.57 -27.73 -16.68
N LYS A 121 -17.90 -27.83 -15.40
CA LYS A 121 -19.22 -27.49 -14.88
C LYS A 121 -19.17 -26.14 -14.19
N PHE A 122 -20.31 -25.47 -14.15
CA PHE A 122 -20.47 -24.15 -13.53
C PHE A 122 -21.56 -24.21 -12.48
N ALA A 123 -21.39 -23.48 -11.39
CA ALA A 123 -22.37 -23.34 -10.32
C ALA A 123 -22.41 -21.88 -9.84
N CYS A 124 -23.60 -21.37 -9.54
CA CYS A 124 -23.79 -20.07 -8.94
C CYS A 124 -23.81 -20.23 -7.43
N LEU A 125 -22.72 -19.85 -6.76
CA LEU A 125 -22.49 -20.11 -5.34
C LEU A 125 -22.32 -18.80 -4.55
N PRO A 126 -22.71 -18.76 -3.25
CA PRO A 126 -22.41 -17.63 -2.39
C PRO A 126 -20.89 -17.42 -2.26
N ALA A 127 -20.39 -16.23 -2.61
CA ALA A 127 -18.96 -15.95 -2.67
C ALA A 127 -18.29 -16.13 -1.30
N ARG A 128 -18.87 -15.58 -0.23
CA ARG A 128 -18.34 -15.68 1.15
C ARG A 128 -18.21 -17.13 1.61
N THR A 129 -19.32 -17.87 1.58
CA THR A 129 -19.36 -19.29 1.97
C THR A 129 -18.38 -20.15 1.18
N THR A 130 -18.15 -19.82 -0.09
CA THR A 130 -17.18 -20.52 -0.94
C THR A 130 -15.74 -20.17 -0.58
N THR A 131 -15.43 -18.87 -0.45
CA THR A 131 -14.09 -18.37 -0.15
C THR A 131 -13.62 -18.62 1.29
N ASP A 132 -14.55 -18.92 2.21
CA ASP A 132 -14.23 -19.32 3.58
C ASP A 132 -13.72 -20.77 3.68
N ARG A 133 -13.80 -21.54 2.58
CA ARG A 133 -13.24 -22.89 2.50
C ARG A 133 -11.73 -22.85 2.18
N PRO A 134 -10.98 -23.93 2.49
CA PRO A 134 -9.55 -24.02 2.20
C PRO A 134 -9.24 -23.73 0.73
N SER A 135 -8.19 -22.94 0.48
CA SER A 135 -7.76 -22.61 -0.88
C SER A 135 -7.05 -23.79 -1.53
N CYS A 136 -7.21 -23.92 -2.85
CA CYS A 136 -6.60 -24.98 -3.66
C CYS A 136 -6.12 -24.41 -5.00
N LYS A 137 -5.01 -24.95 -5.49
CA LYS A 137 -4.50 -24.68 -6.83
C LYS A 137 -4.91 -25.80 -7.78
N PHE A 138 -4.86 -27.03 -7.29
CA PHE A 138 -5.22 -28.23 -8.02
C PHE A 138 -6.30 -29.01 -7.28
N ARG A 139 -6.97 -29.88 -8.04
CA ARG A 139 -7.96 -30.79 -7.47
C ARG A 139 -7.39 -31.72 -6.38
N SER A 140 -6.14 -32.17 -6.55
CA SER A 140 -5.46 -33.05 -5.60
C SER A 140 -5.34 -32.44 -4.20
N ASP A 141 -5.32 -31.11 -4.11
CA ASP A 141 -5.16 -30.38 -2.85
C ASP A 141 -6.39 -30.58 -1.93
N CYS A 142 -7.54 -30.90 -2.52
CA CYS A 142 -8.80 -31.08 -1.82
C CYS A 142 -9.07 -32.53 -1.39
N TYR A 143 -8.07 -33.29 -0.98
CA TYR A 143 -8.30 -34.70 -0.60
C TYR A 143 -9.05 -34.83 0.73
N THR A 144 -10.19 -35.51 0.71
CA THR A 144 -10.92 -35.88 1.93
C THR A 144 -11.37 -37.35 1.80
N PRO A 145 -11.01 -38.23 2.75
CA PRO A 145 -11.38 -39.63 2.68
C PRO A 145 -12.92 -39.77 2.72
N LYS A 146 -13.46 -40.62 1.84
CA LYS A 146 -14.91 -40.96 1.74
C LYS A 146 -15.85 -39.84 1.25
N VAL A 147 -15.35 -38.66 0.89
CA VAL A 147 -16.17 -37.55 0.37
C VAL A 147 -15.68 -37.14 -1.00
N GLU A 148 -16.59 -37.03 -1.98
CA GLU A 148 -16.22 -36.54 -3.31
C GLU A 148 -16.08 -35.01 -3.28
N THR A 149 -14.84 -34.55 -3.22
CA THR A 149 -14.45 -33.14 -3.19
C THR A 149 -13.79 -32.71 -4.48
N THR A 150 -13.92 -31.42 -4.78
CA THR A 150 -13.27 -30.78 -5.92
C THR A 150 -12.86 -29.35 -5.60
N CYS A 151 -11.95 -28.81 -6.40
CA CYS A 151 -11.52 -27.42 -6.33
C CYS A 151 -12.45 -26.60 -7.22
N VAL A 152 -13.11 -25.57 -6.66
CA VAL A 152 -13.98 -24.64 -7.39
C VAL A 152 -13.25 -23.31 -7.60
N TYR A 153 -13.25 -22.80 -8.82
CA TYR A 153 -12.53 -21.58 -9.20
C TYR A 153 -13.53 -20.50 -9.61
N PRO A 154 -13.33 -19.23 -9.25
CA PRO A 154 -14.24 -18.17 -9.70
C PRO A 154 -14.12 -18.00 -11.22
N ALA A 155 -15.25 -17.98 -11.92
CA ALA A 155 -15.32 -17.79 -13.36
C ALA A 155 -15.23 -16.30 -13.71
N LEU A 156 -14.00 -15.77 -13.73
CA LEU A 156 -13.69 -14.35 -13.94
C LEU A 156 -12.87 -14.12 -15.21
N ASP A 157 -12.81 -12.85 -15.60
CA ASP A 157 -11.96 -12.39 -16.70
C ASP A 157 -10.48 -12.37 -16.33
N ASN A 158 -9.63 -12.32 -17.35
CA ASN A 158 -8.17 -12.27 -17.18
C ASN A 158 -7.66 -11.06 -16.40
N LYS A 159 -8.44 -9.98 -16.25
CA LYS A 159 -8.06 -8.80 -15.44
C LYS A 159 -8.66 -8.81 -14.04
N THR A 160 -9.89 -9.31 -13.92
CA THR A 160 -10.61 -9.32 -12.65
C THR A 160 -10.09 -10.43 -11.75
N ARG A 161 -9.91 -10.12 -10.47
CA ARG A 161 -9.52 -11.08 -9.44
C ARG A 161 -10.50 -10.99 -8.28
N LEU A 162 -10.74 -12.14 -7.65
CA LEU A 162 -11.44 -12.21 -6.37
C LEU A 162 -10.39 -12.30 -5.27
N LEU A 163 -10.23 -11.22 -4.51
CA LEU A 163 -9.27 -11.13 -3.41
C LEU A 163 -9.98 -11.16 -2.06
N ARG A 164 -9.42 -11.90 -1.11
CA ARG A 164 -9.93 -11.99 0.27
C ARG A 164 -8.99 -11.25 1.21
N ILE A 165 -9.40 -10.08 1.68
CA ILE A 165 -8.60 -9.23 2.55
C ILE A 165 -9.01 -9.50 4.00
N LEU A 166 -8.06 -10.03 4.77
CA LEU A 166 -8.23 -10.28 6.20
C LEU A 166 -7.89 -9.01 6.98
N HIS A 167 -8.85 -8.57 7.80
CA HIS A 167 -8.66 -7.46 8.71
C HIS A 167 -9.21 -7.81 10.10
N GLY A 168 -8.57 -7.32 11.15
CA GLY A 168 -8.78 -7.82 12.52
C GLY A 168 -10.11 -7.44 13.19
N ARG A 169 -11.00 -6.68 12.53
CA ARG A 169 -12.18 -6.06 13.18
C ARG A 169 -13.54 -6.50 12.63
N LYS A 170 -13.64 -6.95 11.38
CA LYS A 170 -14.89 -7.35 10.73
C LYS A 170 -14.68 -8.64 9.93
N PRO A 171 -15.75 -9.33 9.48
CA PRO A 171 -15.60 -10.42 8.53
C PRO A 171 -14.78 -9.98 7.30
N PRO A 172 -13.96 -10.88 6.72
CA PRO A 172 -13.08 -10.57 5.62
C PRO A 172 -13.77 -9.81 4.49
N LEU A 173 -13.07 -8.80 3.96
CA LEU A 173 -13.51 -8.10 2.77
C LEU A 173 -13.24 -8.99 1.55
N LEU A 174 -14.27 -9.20 0.75
CA LEU A 174 -14.12 -9.75 -0.59
C LEU A 174 -14.07 -8.59 -1.58
N PHE A 175 -12.94 -8.46 -2.24
CA PHE A 175 -12.72 -7.49 -3.31
C PHE A 175 -12.82 -8.22 -4.66
N LEU A 176 -13.62 -7.67 -5.57
CA LEU A 176 -13.79 -8.18 -6.92
C LEU A 176 -13.49 -7.04 -7.90
N GLY A 177 -12.34 -7.11 -8.58
CA GLY A 177 -11.88 -6.04 -9.45
C GLY A 177 -10.46 -6.28 -9.98
N ASP A 178 -9.88 -5.28 -10.62
CA ASP A 178 -8.45 -5.31 -10.95
C ASP A 178 -7.65 -5.09 -9.65
N PRO A 179 -6.66 -5.95 -9.30
CA PRO A 179 -5.81 -5.71 -8.13
C PRO A 179 -5.11 -4.33 -8.15
N LEU A 180 -4.90 -3.74 -9.32
CA LEU A 180 -4.33 -2.41 -9.45
C LEU A 180 -5.26 -1.31 -8.90
N ASP A 181 -6.58 -1.49 -8.98
CA ASP A 181 -7.55 -0.57 -8.38
C ASP A 181 -7.43 -0.57 -6.85
N LEU A 182 -7.15 -1.74 -6.25
CA LEU A 182 -6.89 -1.86 -4.81
C LEU A 182 -5.62 -1.09 -4.40
N HIS A 183 -4.57 -1.16 -5.23
CA HIS A 183 -3.31 -0.44 -5.00
C HIS A 183 -3.52 1.09 -4.94
N TYR A 184 -4.28 1.65 -5.86
CA TYR A 184 -4.53 3.10 -5.91
C TYR A 184 -5.63 3.57 -4.96
N SER A 185 -6.53 2.68 -4.52
CA SER A 185 -7.66 3.05 -3.67
C SER A 185 -7.33 3.08 -2.18
N VAL A 186 -6.24 2.42 -1.74
CA VAL A 186 -5.91 2.23 -0.32
C VAL A 186 -4.46 2.62 -0.05
N ALA A 187 -4.28 3.55 0.89
CA ALA A 187 -2.97 3.80 1.48
C ALA A 187 -2.85 3.07 2.82
N VAL A 188 -1.66 2.52 3.08
CA VAL A 188 -1.36 1.75 4.28
C VAL A 188 -0.13 2.33 5.02
N SER A 189 -0.02 2.01 6.31
CA SER A 189 1.10 2.40 7.17
C SER A 189 1.58 1.19 8.00
N ASN A 190 2.89 1.17 8.29
CA ASN A 190 3.50 0.17 9.17
C ASN A 190 3.14 0.37 10.65
N TYR A 191 2.69 1.57 11.03
CA TYR A 191 2.47 1.96 12.42
C TYR A 191 1.02 1.72 12.84
N VAL A 192 0.75 0.55 13.42
CA VAL A 192 -0.58 0.15 13.85
C VAL A 192 -0.85 0.73 15.25
N PRO A 193 -1.91 1.52 15.46
CA PRO A 193 -2.20 2.09 16.78
C PRO A 193 -2.69 1.00 17.73
N ASN A 194 -2.15 0.99 18.96
CA ASN A 194 -2.52 0.01 19.97
C ASN A 194 -3.86 0.32 20.65
N SER A 195 -4.30 1.58 20.63
CA SER A 195 -5.61 2.00 21.12
C SER A 195 -6.29 2.95 20.13
N SER A 196 -7.63 3.01 20.17
CA SER A 196 -8.42 3.88 19.31
C SER A 196 -8.27 5.38 19.63
N MET A 197 -7.65 5.72 20.76
CA MET A 197 -7.38 7.12 21.14
C MET A 197 -6.20 7.72 20.36
N VAL A 198 -5.32 6.88 19.83
CA VAL A 198 -4.12 7.36 19.14
C VAL A 198 -4.42 7.54 17.64
N PRO A 199 -4.21 8.73 17.06
CA PRO A 199 -4.50 8.99 15.65
C PRO A 199 -3.56 8.23 14.70
N VAL A 200 -4.10 7.50 13.72
CA VAL A 200 -3.32 6.75 12.70
C VAL A 200 -2.32 7.64 11.94
N SER A 201 -2.61 8.93 11.78
CA SER A 201 -1.79 9.89 11.04
C SER A 201 -0.61 10.47 11.83
N LEU A 202 -0.57 10.33 13.15
CA LEU A 202 0.45 10.97 13.99
C LEU A 202 1.89 10.60 13.60
N PRO A 203 2.24 9.33 13.31
CA PRO A 203 3.61 8.97 12.94
C PRO A 203 4.06 9.71 11.66
N TYR A 204 3.16 9.81 10.69
CA TYR A 204 3.41 10.52 9.43
C TYR A 204 3.61 12.02 9.66
N VAL A 205 2.81 12.64 10.54
CA VAL A 205 2.96 14.06 10.89
C VAL A 205 4.30 14.31 11.57
N ILE A 206 4.69 13.47 12.53
CA ILE A 206 5.98 13.60 13.24
C ILE A 206 7.14 13.42 12.27
N GLU A 207 7.10 12.41 11.40
CA GLU A 207 8.15 12.18 10.40
C GLU A 207 8.30 13.38 9.47
N THR A 208 7.18 13.89 8.97
CA THR A 208 7.14 15.06 8.08
C THR A 208 7.67 16.31 8.79
N PHE A 209 7.24 16.54 10.03
CA PHE A 209 7.72 17.64 10.86
C PHE A 209 9.23 17.55 11.12
N CYS A 210 9.75 16.38 11.48
CA CYS A 210 11.18 16.15 11.66
C CYS A 210 11.98 16.41 10.37
N LYS A 211 11.48 15.96 9.21
CA LYS A 211 12.10 16.25 7.90
C LYS A 211 12.22 17.75 7.66
N TYR A 212 11.14 18.51 7.90
CA TYR A 212 11.16 19.96 7.76
C TYR A 212 12.06 20.65 8.79
N LEU A 213 12.03 20.22 10.06
CA LEU A 213 12.90 20.77 11.10
C LEU A 213 14.38 20.59 10.75
N ILE A 214 14.79 19.39 10.32
CA ILE A 214 16.18 19.11 9.94
C ILE A 214 16.56 19.97 8.72
N SER A 215 15.70 20.04 7.71
CA SER A 215 15.95 20.85 6.51
C SER A 215 16.09 22.35 6.83
N LEU A 216 15.15 22.91 7.60
CA LEU A 216 15.14 24.35 7.93
C LEU A 216 16.27 24.71 8.90
N SER A 217 16.49 23.89 9.93
CA SER A 217 17.58 24.12 10.88
C SER A 217 18.95 23.97 10.20
N GLY A 218 19.09 23.00 9.29
CA GLY A 218 20.30 22.83 8.50
C GLY A 218 20.57 24.02 7.59
N ALA A 219 19.55 24.52 6.88
CA ALA A 219 19.68 25.71 6.05
C ALA A 219 20.06 26.95 6.88
N LEU A 220 19.41 27.17 8.02
CA LEU A 220 19.70 28.29 8.91
C LEU A 220 21.12 28.19 9.50
N ALA A 221 21.56 26.99 9.88
CA ALA A 221 22.92 26.75 10.37
C ALA A 221 23.97 27.07 9.29
N ILE A 222 23.75 26.65 8.04
CA ILE A 222 24.65 26.97 6.93
C ILE A 222 24.73 28.48 6.72
N ILE A 223 23.57 29.16 6.64
CA ILE A 223 23.51 30.62 6.46
C ILE A 223 24.27 31.31 7.59
N ASN A 224 24.02 30.93 8.85
CA ASN A 224 24.66 31.56 10.01
C ASN A 224 26.19 31.33 10.05
N VAL A 225 26.72 30.27 9.43
CA VAL A 225 28.18 30.02 9.35
C VAL A 225 28.87 30.83 8.26
N VAL A 226 28.16 31.29 7.22
CA VAL A 226 28.77 32.04 6.11
C VAL A 226 29.43 33.34 6.62
N PRO A 227 30.69 33.62 6.24
CA PRO A 227 31.40 34.82 6.70
C PRO A 227 30.86 36.07 6.00
N CYS A 228 29.76 36.62 6.50
CA CYS A 228 29.11 37.84 6.01
C CYS A 228 28.85 38.80 7.18
N TYR A 229 28.71 40.08 6.88
CA TYR A 229 28.27 41.06 7.87
C TYR A 229 26.87 40.72 8.40
N ALA A 230 26.66 40.97 9.70
CA ALA A 230 25.40 40.73 10.43
C ALA A 230 24.98 39.25 10.60
N LEU A 231 25.84 38.28 10.26
CA LEU A 231 25.66 36.85 10.58
C LEU A 231 26.70 36.39 11.61
N ASP A 232 26.45 35.26 12.26
CA ASP A 232 27.36 34.68 13.27
C ASP A 232 28.72 34.26 12.65
N GLY A 233 28.73 33.98 11.35
CA GLY A 233 29.90 33.58 10.58
C GLY A 233 31.02 34.63 10.56
N GLN A 234 30.72 35.91 10.80
CA GLN A 234 31.76 36.94 10.93
C GLN A 234 32.67 36.68 12.13
N TRP A 235 32.09 36.28 13.27
CA TRP A 235 32.85 36.00 14.49
C TRP A 235 33.61 34.68 14.38
N ILE A 236 32.99 33.66 13.77
CA ILE A 236 33.62 32.37 13.47
C ILE A 236 34.83 32.58 12.56
N CYS A 237 34.68 33.34 11.48
CA CYS A 237 35.74 33.63 10.53
C CYS A 237 36.89 34.40 11.18
N ARG A 238 36.58 35.39 12.01
CA ARG A 238 37.59 36.11 12.78
C ARG A 238 38.40 35.15 13.63
N ALA A 239 37.73 34.37 14.50
CA ALA A 239 38.40 33.42 15.38
C ALA A 239 39.25 32.39 14.60
N PHE A 240 38.73 31.89 13.48
CA PHE A 240 39.47 30.97 12.60
C PHE A 240 40.73 31.62 12.01
N ILE A 241 40.65 32.86 11.53
CA ILE A 241 41.81 33.62 11.04
C ILE A 241 42.83 33.88 12.17
N GLU A 242 42.38 34.26 13.36
CA GLU A 242 43.28 34.46 14.50
C GLU A 242 43.98 33.17 14.92
N MET A 243 43.31 32.03 14.86
CA MET A 243 43.90 30.74 15.24
C MET A 243 44.86 30.20 14.17
N SER A 244 44.46 30.24 12.89
CA SER A 244 45.22 29.61 11.80
C SER A 244 46.35 30.47 11.25
N LEU A 245 46.17 31.79 11.15
CA LEU A 245 47.15 32.68 10.49
C LEU A 245 48.13 33.34 11.47
N ARG A 246 47.83 33.40 12.77
CA ARG A 246 48.74 33.95 13.79
C ARG A 246 50.15 33.34 13.82
N PRO A 247 50.36 32.01 13.63
CA PRO A 247 51.71 31.46 13.60
C PRO A 247 52.51 31.79 12.33
N PHE A 248 51.84 32.16 11.23
CA PHE A 248 52.50 32.45 9.94
C PHE A 248 52.63 33.95 9.64
N ILE A 249 51.65 34.73 10.08
CA ILE A 249 51.56 36.17 9.83
C ILE A 249 51.45 36.86 11.20
N ALA A 250 52.58 37.38 11.67
CA ALA A 250 52.65 38.10 12.95
C ALA A 250 51.93 39.46 12.89
N ASP A 251 51.80 40.05 11.69
CA ASP A 251 51.17 41.35 11.50
C ASP A 251 49.64 41.28 11.66
N ALA A 252 49.12 42.07 12.59
CA ALA A 252 47.70 42.18 12.86
C ALA A 252 46.94 42.93 11.76
N GLU A 253 47.57 43.89 11.08
CA GLU A 253 46.91 44.67 10.02
C GLU A 253 46.63 43.82 8.79
N ILE A 254 47.59 42.99 8.37
CA ILE A 254 47.43 42.08 7.24
C ILE A 254 46.30 41.07 7.52
N ARG A 255 46.23 40.53 8.74
CA ARG A 255 45.15 39.62 9.15
C ARG A 255 43.78 40.31 9.15
N ASN A 256 43.70 41.57 9.59
CA ASN A 256 42.47 42.36 9.56
C ASN A 256 42.03 42.72 8.13
N LEU A 257 42.98 42.95 7.21
CA LEU A 257 42.69 43.15 5.80
C LEU A 257 42.10 41.88 5.17
N ILE A 258 42.72 40.72 5.41
CA ILE A 258 42.22 39.41 4.93
C ILE A 258 40.80 39.16 5.44
N TYR A 259 40.58 39.37 6.74
CA TYR A 259 39.26 39.26 7.36
C TYR A 259 38.22 40.15 6.67
N SER A 260 38.55 41.43 6.45
CA SER A 260 37.63 42.40 5.83
C SER A 260 37.30 42.02 4.37
N VAL A 261 38.29 41.56 3.60
CA VAL A 261 38.07 41.10 2.21
C VAL A 261 37.14 39.90 2.16
N ILE A 262 37.33 38.92 3.05
CA ILE A 262 36.48 37.72 3.12
C ILE A 262 35.03 38.11 3.44
N LEU A 263 34.81 39.01 4.40
CA LEU A 263 33.47 39.46 4.76
C LEU A 263 32.76 40.24 3.64
N ILE A 264 33.46 41.16 2.99
CA ILE A 264 32.91 41.94 1.87
C ILE A 264 32.50 41.00 0.74
N TYR A 265 33.39 40.08 0.36
CA TYR A 265 33.11 39.10 -0.69
C TYR A 265 31.92 38.21 -0.34
N GLY A 266 31.88 37.65 0.87
CA GLY A 266 30.76 36.84 1.34
C GLY A 266 29.44 37.61 1.29
N THR A 267 29.44 38.86 1.78
CA THR A 267 28.24 39.70 1.83
C THR A 267 27.72 40.05 0.42
N VAL A 268 28.62 40.36 -0.52
CA VAL A 268 28.24 40.63 -1.92
C VAL A 268 27.63 39.39 -2.57
N ILE A 269 28.23 38.22 -2.38
CA ILE A 269 27.68 36.95 -2.91
C ILE A 269 26.30 36.67 -2.34
N LEU A 270 26.13 36.82 -1.02
CA LEU A 270 24.85 36.55 -0.37
C LEU A 270 23.77 37.50 -0.90
N LEU A 271 24.06 38.80 -0.99
CA LEU A 271 23.13 39.80 -1.53
C LEU A 271 22.77 39.52 -3.00
N ALA A 272 23.74 39.14 -3.82
CA ALA A 272 23.48 38.78 -5.22
C ALA A 272 22.54 37.57 -5.31
N ASN A 273 22.81 36.50 -4.54
CA ASN A 273 21.96 35.30 -4.53
C ASN A 273 20.53 35.61 -4.04
N VAL A 274 20.39 36.38 -2.96
CA VAL A 274 19.07 36.79 -2.44
C VAL A 274 18.33 37.65 -3.46
N SER A 275 19.01 38.58 -4.12
CA SER A 275 18.40 39.45 -5.13
C SER A 275 17.93 38.65 -6.35
N ILE A 276 18.74 37.70 -6.82
CA ILE A 276 18.37 36.79 -7.92
C ILE A 276 17.18 35.93 -7.51
N ALA A 277 17.21 35.32 -6.32
CA ALA A 277 16.12 34.49 -5.82
C ALA A 277 14.80 35.27 -5.73
N MET A 278 14.84 36.49 -5.19
CA MET A 278 13.68 37.39 -5.13
C MET A 278 13.19 37.73 -6.54
N TRP A 279 14.07 38.12 -7.45
CA TRP A 279 13.69 38.41 -8.84
C TRP A 279 12.97 37.22 -9.50
N THR A 280 13.49 36.00 -9.34
CA THR A 280 12.87 34.79 -9.90
C THR A 280 11.53 34.41 -9.28
N LEU A 281 11.25 34.85 -8.06
CA LEU A 281 9.98 34.57 -7.37
C LEU A 281 8.89 35.57 -7.75
N PHE A 282 9.26 36.79 -8.12
CA PHE A 282 8.34 37.88 -8.45
C PHE A 282 8.22 38.18 -9.95
N SER A 283 9.06 37.59 -10.80
CA SER A 283 8.98 37.65 -12.27
C SER A 283 8.40 36.37 -12.86
#